data_AF-A0A368UN35-F1
#
_entry.id   AF-A0A368UN35-F1
#
_cell.length_a   1.000
_cell.length_b   1.000
_cell.length_c   1.000
_cell.angle_alpha   90.00
_cell.angle_beta   90.00
_cell.angle_gamma   90.00
#
_symmetry.space_group_name_H-M   'P 1'
#
loop_
_entity.id
_entity.type
_entity.pdbx_description
1 polymer ?
#
loop_
_entity_poly.entity_id
_entity_poly.type
_entity_poly.pdbx_seq_one_letter_code
_entity_poly.pdbx_strand_id
1 'polypeptide(L)'
;MKLVAKNGKHQEEIKVIKRDGSILEVTIGDREYKLDVEKVEDGVYSVIHNGSSHNMEIIKSERKHFYAVNTQYQSFDIEIAPAGSLKGSGKRQGNKSEKITAPIPGKVISVKAAPGDVVKEGQTVVVLSAMKMENELKATANGVISKIHTKENDVVKENSVLVEIKAES
;
A
#
# COMPACT_ATOMS: atom_id res chain seq x y z
N MET A 1 20.48 -11.94 -3.25
CA MET A 1 19.44 -12.27 -2.24
C MET A 1 18.08 -12.28 -2.92
N LYS A 2 17.21 -13.26 -2.61
CA LYS A 2 15.86 -13.36 -3.20
C LYS A 2 14.79 -13.15 -2.13
N LEU A 3 13.91 -12.21 -2.39
CA LEU A 3 12.76 -11.86 -1.56
C LEU A 3 11.50 -12.00 -2.39
N VAL A 4 10.38 -12.10 -1.72
CA VAL A 4 9.07 -11.97 -2.34
C VAL A 4 8.36 -10.84 -1.63
N ALA A 5 7.89 -9.86 -2.39
CA ALA A 5 7.04 -8.78 -1.91
C ALA A 5 5.61 -9.05 -2.36
N LYS A 6 4.68 -8.99 -1.42
CA LYS A 6 3.27 -9.21 -1.68
C LYS A 6 2.46 -8.04 -1.15
N ASN A 7 1.64 -7.48 -2.02
CA ASN A 7 0.64 -6.46 -1.70
C ASN A 7 -0.72 -6.99 -2.16
N GLY A 8 -1.56 -7.42 -1.21
CA GLY A 8 -2.86 -8.02 -1.51
C GLY A 8 -2.76 -9.32 -2.34
N LYS A 9 -3.26 -9.27 -3.58
CA LYS A 9 -3.20 -10.37 -4.58
C LYS A 9 -1.96 -10.31 -5.47
N HIS A 10 -1.30 -9.16 -5.54
CA HIS A 10 -0.09 -8.97 -6.34
C HIS A 10 1.12 -9.45 -5.56
N GLN A 11 1.94 -10.28 -6.20
CA GLN A 11 3.14 -10.85 -5.62
C GLN A 11 4.23 -10.82 -6.68
N GLU A 12 5.38 -10.24 -6.32
CA GLU A 12 6.53 -10.16 -7.19
C GLU A 12 7.76 -10.72 -6.49
N GLU A 13 8.58 -11.47 -7.23
CA GLU A 13 9.91 -11.86 -6.78
C GLU A 13 10.84 -10.64 -6.91
N ILE A 14 11.52 -10.29 -5.83
CA ILE A 14 12.57 -9.27 -5.81
C ILE A 14 13.90 -9.99 -5.67
N LYS A 15 14.75 -9.89 -6.68
CA LYS A 15 16.11 -10.44 -6.63
C LYS A 15 17.12 -9.31 -6.76
N VAL A 16 17.89 -9.11 -5.69
CA VAL A 16 19.04 -8.22 -5.70
C VAL A 16 20.13 -8.85 -6.56
N ILE A 17 20.48 -8.18 -7.66
CA ILE A 17 21.55 -8.56 -8.60
C ILE A 17 22.90 -8.10 -8.03
N LYS A 18 23.02 -6.80 -7.78
CA LYS A 18 24.25 -6.15 -7.31
C LYS A 18 23.92 -4.97 -6.41
N ARG A 19 24.78 -4.70 -5.43
CA ARG A 19 24.80 -3.43 -4.68
C ARG A 19 26.21 -2.86 -4.71
N ASP A 20 26.33 -1.60 -5.09
CA ASP A 20 27.58 -0.86 -5.22
C ASP A 20 27.39 0.52 -4.58
N GLY A 21 27.75 0.63 -3.30
CA GLY A 21 27.40 1.79 -2.48
C GLY A 21 25.88 1.99 -2.36
N SER A 22 25.42 3.16 -2.80
CA SER A 22 23.99 3.52 -2.85
C SER A 22 23.28 2.94 -4.08
N ILE A 23 24.02 2.57 -5.13
CA ILE A 23 23.43 1.97 -6.34
C ILE A 23 23.03 0.53 -6.07
N LEU A 24 21.74 0.25 -6.27
CA LEU A 24 21.11 -1.04 -6.13
C LEU A 24 20.54 -1.49 -7.47
N GLU A 25 21.06 -2.60 -7.98
CA GLU A 25 20.52 -3.28 -9.16
C GLU A 25 19.68 -4.47 -8.69
N VAL A 26 18.38 -4.41 -9.00
CA VAL A 26 17.40 -5.42 -8.61
C VAL A 26 16.54 -5.83 -9.79
N THR A 27 16.04 -7.06 -9.75
CA THR A 27 14.90 -7.50 -10.56
C THR A 27 13.66 -7.50 -9.69
N ILE A 28 12.56 -6.98 -10.22
CA ILE A 28 11.22 -7.09 -9.64
C ILE A 28 10.35 -7.75 -10.71
N GLY A 29 9.94 -8.99 -10.47
CA GLY A 29 9.37 -9.86 -11.51
C GLY A 29 10.38 -10.06 -12.64
N ASP A 30 9.95 -9.81 -13.87
CA ASP A 30 10.80 -9.92 -15.07
C ASP A 30 11.53 -8.62 -15.45
N ARG A 31 11.37 -7.54 -14.66
CA ARG A 31 11.92 -6.23 -14.97
C ARG A 31 13.17 -5.94 -14.13
N GLU A 32 14.20 -5.41 -14.77
CA GLU A 32 15.42 -4.92 -14.12
C GLU A 32 15.30 -3.43 -13.80
N TYR A 33 15.74 -3.07 -12.59
CA TYR A 33 15.77 -1.72 -12.08
C TYR A 33 17.15 -1.40 -11.54
N LYS A 34 17.65 -0.23 -11.91
CA LYS A 34 18.84 0.39 -11.32
C LYS A 34 18.39 1.59 -10.50
N LEU A 35 18.52 1.48 -9.19
CA LEU A 35 18.04 2.46 -8.23
C LEU A 35 19.23 3.04 -7.48
N ASP A 36 19.21 4.35 -7.22
CA ASP A 36 20.08 4.94 -6.21
C ASP A 36 19.28 4.96 -4.89
N VAL A 37 19.72 4.20 -3.89
CA VAL A 37 19.00 4.00 -2.64
C VAL A 37 19.89 4.42 -1.48
N GLU A 38 19.52 5.53 -0.85
CA GLU A 38 20.20 6.06 0.31
C GLU A 38 19.28 6.06 1.52
N LYS A 39 19.81 5.59 2.66
CA LYS A 39 19.09 5.65 3.93
C LYS A 39 19.31 7.03 4.51
N VAL A 40 18.23 7.79 4.66
CA VAL A 40 18.29 9.17 5.20
C VAL A 40 18.16 9.11 6.72
N GLU A 41 17.20 8.33 7.22
CA GLU A 41 16.96 8.10 8.65
C GLU A 41 16.54 6.65 8.89
N ASP A 42 16.31 6.25 10.15
CA ASP A 42 15.82 4.90 10.42
C ASP A 42 14.42 4.68 9.82
N GLY A 43 14.27 3.63 9.01
CA GLY A 43 13.05 3.39 8.25
C GLY A 43 12.83 4.30 7.03
N VAL A 44 13.58 5.40 6.85
CA VAL A 44 13.36 6.37 5.76
C VAL A 44 14.47 6.29 4.71
N TYR A 45 14.06 6.14 3.45
CA TYR A 45 14.94 5.97 2.30
C TYR A 45 14.61 7.00 1.21
N SER A 46 15.65 7.58 0.63
CA SER A 46 15.58 8.30 -0.63
C SER A 46 15.90 7.31 -1.75
N VAL A 47 15.00 7.20 -2.72
CA VAL A 47 15.13 6.30 -3.87
C VAL A 47 15.07 7.10 -5.15
N ILE A 48 16.18 7.16 -5.89
CA ILE A 48 16.25 7.79 -7.21
C ILE A 48 16.14 6.70 -8.27
N HIS A 49 15.20 6.90 -9.19
CA HIS A 49 15.03 6.06 -10.37
C HIS A 49 14.88 6.96 -11.60
N ASN A 50 15.73 6.75 -12.61
CA ASN A 50 15.74 7.54 -13.85
C ASN A 50 15.80 9.07 -13.62
N GLY A 51 16.55 9.52 -12.60
CA GLY A 51 16.71 10.93 -12.26
C GLY A 51 15.57 11.54 -11.44
N SER A 52 14.51 10.78 -11.13
CA SER A 52 13.43 11.22 -10.24
C SER A 52 13.61 10.64 -8.84
N SER A 53 13.69 11.53 -7.84
CA SER A 53 13.81 11.17 -6.42
C SER A 53 12.45 10.92 -5.79
N HIS A 54 12.36 9.85 -4.99
CA HIS A 54 11.16 9.46 -4.25
C HIS A 54 11.54 9.12 -2.80
N ASN A 55 10.83 9.73 -1.85
CA ASN A 55 10.98 9.36 -0.44
C ASN A 55 10.06 8.20 -0.11
N MET A 56 10.63 7.21 0.59
CA MET A 56 9.95 6.02 1.05
C MET A 56 10.22 5.82 2.54
N GLU A 57 9.17 5.72 3.33
CA GLU A 57 9.25 5.32 4.73
C GLU A 57 8.74 3.88 4.87
N ILE A 58 9.51 3.03 5.55
CA ILE A 58 9.25 1.62 5.75
C ILE A 58 9.15 1.37 7.25
N ILE A 59 7.93 1.12 7.72
CA ILE A 59 7.63 0.86 9.12
C ILE A 59 7.35 -0.64 9.27
N LYS A 60 8.10 -1.30 10.15
CA LYS A 60 7.87 -2.70 10.46
C LYS A 60 6.61 -2.85 11.30
N SER A 61 5.70 -3.73 10.88
CA SER A 61 4.50 -4.07 11.66
C SER A 61 4.81 -5.08 12.77
N GLU A 62 3.94 -5.13 13.79
CA GLU A 62 3.90 -6.19 14.80
C GLU A 62 3.67 -7.59 14.18
N ARG A 63 3.01 -7.64 13.01
CA ARG A 63 2.85 -8.88 12.24
C ARG A 63 4.16 -9.24 11.57
N LYS A 64 4.67 -10.44 11.87
CA LYS A 64 5.91 -10.97 11.26
C LYS A 64 5.85 -10.88 9.73
N HIS A 65 6.89 -10.30 9.12
CA HIS A 65 7.04 -10.07 7.68
C HIS A 65 6.16 -8.98 7.06
N PHE A 66 5.32 -8.27 7.83
CA PHE A 66 4.52 -7.18 7.31
C PHE A 66 5.19 -5.83 7.57
N TYR A 67 5.11 -4.95 6.57
CA TYR A 67 5.68 -3.61 6.59
C TYR A 67 4.65 -2.64 5.99
N ALA A 68 4.46 -1.50 6.63
CA ALA A 68 3.79 -0.37 6.00
C ALA A 68 4.85 0.42 5.22
N VAL A 69 4.67 0.56 3.91
CA VAL A 69 5.54 1.32 3.02
C VAL A 69 4.79 2.58 2.61
N ASN A 70 5.18 3.70 3.20
CA ASN A 70 4.64 5.01 2.89
C ASN A 70 5.49 5.67 1.80
N THR A 71 4.84 6.16 0.77
CA THR A 71 5.40 7.04 -0.25
C THR A 71 4.78 8.42 -0.10
N GLN A 72 5.26 9.40 -0.86
CA GLN A 72 4.69 10.76 -0.86
C GLN A 72 3.18 10.78 -1.13
N TYR A 73 2.63 9.82 -1.87
CA TYR A 73 1.24 9.84 -2.32
C TYR A 73 0.39 8.68 -1.80
N GLN A 74 1.00 7.58 -1.36
CA GLN A 74 0.31 6.32 -1.07
C GLN A 74 1.02 5.52 0.01
N SER A 75 0.24 4.81 0.84
CA SER A 75 0.72 3.84 1.83
C SER A 75 0.33 2.43 1.39
N PHE A 76 1.26 1.49 1.51
CA PHE A 76 1.09 0.10 1.11
C PHE A 76 1.42 -0.86 2.24
N ASP A 77 0.53 -1.81 2.50
CA ASP A 77 0.83 -2.95 3.37
C ASP A 77 1.52 -4.05 2.55
N ILE A 78 2.83 -4.21 2.77
CA ILE A 78 3.66 -5.16 2.03
C ILE A 78 4.12 -6.28 2.96
N GLU A 79 3.82 -7.51 2.58
CA GLU A 79 4.43 -8.70 3.17
C GLU A 79 5.75 -9.00 2.43
N ILE A 80 6.88 -8.94 3.13
CA ILE A 80 8.21 -9.23 2.58
C ILE A 80 8.83 -10.42 3.30
N ALA A 81 9.09 -11.50 2.56
CA ALA A 81 9.65 -12.72 3.10
C ALA A 81 10.68 -13.36 2.14
N PRO A 82 11.60 -14.21 2.65
CA PRO A 82 12.51 -14.99 1.81
C PRO A 82 11.77 -15.86 0.78
N ALA A 83 12.30 -15.94 -0.44
CA ALA A 83 11.75 -16.83 -1.47
C ALA A 83 11.64 -18.28 -0.94
N GLY A 84 10.44 -18.89 -1.08
CA GLY A 84 10.13 -20.24 -0.57
C GLY A 84 9.53 -20.31 0.84
N SER A 85 9.53 -19.21 1.60
CA SER A 85 8.92 -19.15 2.95
C SER A 85 7.45 -18.74 2.95
N LEU A 86 6.97 -18.11 1.87
CA LEU A 86 5.55 -17.89 1.63
C LEU A 86 4.93 -19.20 1.11
N LYS A 87 4.49 -20.07 2.02
CA LYS A 87 3.66 -21.23 1.62
C LYS A 87 2.40 -20.70 0.94
N GLY A 88 2.22 -21.10 -0.32
CA GLY A 88 1.15 -20.65 -1.19
C GLY A 88 -0.21 -20.67 -0.50
N SER A 89 -0.93 -19.56 -0.59
CA SER A 89 -2.39 -19.63 -0.50
C SER A 89 -2.88 -19.94 -1.90
N GLY A 90 -2.99 -21.24 -2.22
CA GLY A 90 -3.83 -21.69 -3.31
C GLY A 90 -5.22 -21.06 -3.18
N LYS A 91 -5.87 -20.81 -4.33
CA LYS A 91 -7.27 -20.39 -4.50
C LYS A 91 -8.11 -20.60 -3.22
N ARG A 92 -8.17 -19.57 -2.37
CA ARG A 92 -9.26 -19.40 -1.42
C ARG A 92 -10.22 -18.43 -2.06
N GLN A 93 -11.21 -19.01 -2.73
CA GLN A 93 -12.46 -18.36 -3.05
C GLN A 93 -13.20 -18.14 -1.72
N GLY A 94 -12.71 -17.18 -0.96
CA GLY A 94 -13.35 -16.62 0.20
C GLY A 94 -13.44 -15.14 -0.10
N ASN A 95 -14.65 -14.60 -0.10
CA ASN A 95 -14.91 -13.17 -0.22
C ASN A 95 -13.96 -12.42 0.74
N LYS A 96 -12.87 -11.85 0.22
CA LYS A 96 -11.91 -11.11 1.03
C LYS A 96 -12.53 -9.75 1.29
N SER A 97 -12.75 -9.43 2.55
CA SER A 97 -13.06 -8.06 2.97
C SER A 97 -11.76 -7.27 3.03
N GLU A 98 -11.62 -6.29 2.14
CA GLU A 98 -10.57 -5.29 2.18
C GLU A 98 -11.05 -4.07 2.97
N LYS A 99 -10.12 -3.37 3.62
CA LYS A 99 -10.41 -2.21 4.46
C LYS A 99 -9.58 -1.03 3.98
N ILE A 100 -10.23 0.12 3.83
CA ILE A 100 -9.59 1.39 3.58
C ILE A 100 -9.51 2.12 4.90
N THR A 101 -8.28 2.43 5.30
CA THR A 101 -7.97 3.14 6.54
C THR A 101 -7.50 4.56 6.25
N ALA A 102 -7.60 5.45 7.23
CA ALA A 102 -7.01 6.78 7.15
C ALA A 102 -5.48 6.68 7.29
N PRO A 103 -4.68 7.03 6.27
CA PRO A 103 -3.22 6.93 6.35
C PRO A 103 -2.60 7.99 7.27
N ILE A 104 -3.33 9.10 7.49
CA ILE A 104 -2.96 10.19 8.36
C ILE A 104 -4.21 10.72 9.09
N PRO A 105 -4.06 11.33 10.27
CA PRO A 105 -5.17 12.01 10.93
C PRO A 105 -5.68 13.17 10.06
N GLY A 106 -6.99 13.35 10.01
CA GLY A 106 -7.58 14.44 9.25
C GLY A 106 -9.09 14.46 9.30
N LYS A 107 -9.68 15.33 8.48
CA LYS A 107 -11.13 15.51 8.38
C LYS A 107 -11.65 14.89 7.09
N VAL A 108 -12.69 14.08 7.15
CA VAL A 108 -13.37 13.58 5.96
C VAL A 108 -14.11 14.72 5.28
N ILE A 109 -13.74 15.01 4.04
CA ILE A 109 -14.34 16.07 3.23
C ILE A 109 -15.54 15.53 2.46
N SER A 110 -15.39 14.36 1.84
CA SER A 110 -16.49 13.70 1.15
C SER A 110 -16.35 12.19 1.14
N VAL A 111 -17.50 11.50 1.10
CA VAL A 111 -17.58 10.06 0.89
C VAL A 111 -18.24 9.84 -0.47
N LYS A 112 -17.50 9.27 -1.41
CA LYS A 112 -17.86 9.13 -2.83
C LYS A 112 -18.52 7.79 -3.17
N ALA A 113 -18.75 6.94 -2.17
CA ALA A 113 -19.38 5.65 -2.33
C ALA A 113 -20.43 5.42 -1.23
N ALA A 114 -21.37 4.52 -1.47
CA ALA A 114 -22.37 4.05 -0.52
C ALA A 114 -22.28 2.53 -0.33
N PRO A 115 -22.73 1.98 0.82
CA PRO A 115 -22.87 0.53 0.97
C PRO A 115 -23.73 -0.06 -0.15
N GLY A 116 -23.22 -1.09 -0.81
CA GLY A 116 -23.85 -1.72 -1.98
C GLY A 116 -23.30 -1.24 -3.33
N ASP A 117 -22.51 -0.16 -3.38
CA ASP A 117 -21.92 0.32 -4.63
C ASP A 117 -20.81 -0.60 -5.13
N VAL A 118 -20.81 -0.84 -6.44
CA VAL A 118 -19.71 -1.50 -7.14
C VAL A 118 -18.59 -0.47 -7.37
N VAL A 119 -17.40 -0.79 -6.91
CA VAL A 119 -16.19 0.03 -7.06
C VAL A 119 -15.13 -0.71 -7.85
N LYS A 120 -14.37 0.03 -8.64
CA LYS A 120 -13.20 -0.49 -9.35
C LYS A 120 -11.92 -0.15 -8.60
N GLU A 121 -10.89 -0.98 -8.75
CA GLU A 121 -9.55 -0.64 -8.29
C GLU A 121 -9.13 0.74 -8.81
N GLY A 122 -8.57 1.58 -7.93
CA GLY A 122 -8.18 2.96 -8.24
C GLY A 122 -9.32 3.98 -8.20
N GLN A 123 -10.58 3.55 -8.02
CA GLN A 123 -11.71 4.48 -7.88
C GLN A 123 -11.68 5.17 -6.52
N THR A 124 -11.79 6.50 -6.51
CA THR A 124 -11.84 7.29 -5.27
C THR A 124 -13.14 7.02 -4.51
N VAL A 125 -13.02 6.67 -3.22
CA VAL A 125 -14.15 6.35 -2.34
C VAL A 125 -14.31 7.34 -1.18
N VAL A 126 -13.21 7.95 -0.72
CA VAL A 126 -13.22 8.94 0.38
C VAL A 126 -12.20 10.04 0.05
N VAL A 127 -12.52 11.28 0.36
CA VAL A 127 -11.58 12.41 0.32
C VAL A 127 -11.35 12.93 1.72
N LEU A 128 -10.09 13.06 2.10
CA LEU A 128 -9.65 13.42 3.44
C LEU A 128 -8.83 14.71 3.38
N SER A 129 -9.12 15.69 4.24
CA SER A 129 -8.30 16.88 4.39
C SER A 129 -7.37 16.75 5.58
N ALA A 130 -6.08 16.87 5.33
CA ALA A 130 -5.05 16.93 6.35
C ALA A 130 -4.08 18.05 5.97
N MET A 131 -3.67 18.87 6.95
CA MET A 131 -2.68 19.94 6.75
C MET A 131 -2.99 20.89 5.57
N LYS A 132 -4.27 21.23 5.35
CA LYS A 132 -4.78 22.07 4.23
C LYS A 132 -4.63 21.45 2.83
N MET A 133 -4.36 20.16 2.74
CA MET A 133 -4.34 19.39 1.50
C MET A 133 -5.43 18.34 1.50
N GLU A 134 -5.99 18.04 0.33
CA GLU A 134 -6.99 16.99 0.12
C GLU A 134 -6.32 15.74 -0.45
N ASN A 135 -6.58 14.61 0.20
CA ASN A 135 -6.06 13.29 -0.16
C ASN A 135 -7.22 12.39 -0.57
N GLU A 136 -7.13 11.84 -1.77
CA GLU A 136 -8.09 10.86 -2.28
C GLU A 136 -7.71 9.45 -1.85
N LEU A 137 -8.60 8.79 -1.13
CA LEU A 137 -8.48 7.39 -0.77
C LEU A 137 -9.23 6.56 -1.81
N LYS A 138 -8.49 5.66 -2.45
CA LYS A 138 -8.94 4.85 -3.59
C LYS A 138 -9.20 3.42 -3.18
N ALA A 139 -10.12 2.76 -3.86
CA ALA A 139 -10.36 1.33 -3.74
C ALA A 139 -9.11 0.54 -4.15
N THR A 140 -8.71 -0.42 -3.31
CA THR A 140 -7.53 -1.28 -3.51
C THR A 140 -7.82 -2.52 -4.36
N ALA A 141 -9.10 -2.78 -4.65
CA ALA A 141 -9.55 -3.86 -5.51
C ALA A 141 -10.93 -3.56 -6.11
N ASN A 142 -11.28 -4.29 -7.16
CA ASN A 142 -12.66 -4.36 -7.64
C ASN A 142 -13.54 -5.06 -6.60
N GLY A 143 -14.72 -4.53 -6.35
CA GLY A 143 -15.65 -5.16 -5.41
C GLY A 143 -16.87 -4.31 -5.09
N VAL A 144 -17.54 -4.67 -4.01
CA VAL A 144 -18.74 -3.97 -3.53
C VAL A 144 -18.47 -3.38 -2.16
N ILE A 145 -18.84 -2.11 -1.94
CA ILE A 145 -18.76 -1.52 -0.60
C ILE A 145 -19.66 -2.30 0.35
N SER A 146 -19.08 -2.95 1.35
CA SER A 146 -19.84 -3.69 2.36
C SER A 146 -20.27 -2.79 3.50
N LYS A 147 -19.41 -1.83 3.90
CA LYS A 147 -19.69 -0.94 5.02
C LYS A 147 -18.93 0.37 4.90
N ILE A 148 -19.54 1.43 5.38
CA ILE A 148 -18.90 2.74 5.57
C ILE A 148 -18.99 3.09 7.04
N HIS A 149 -17.84 3.42 7.63
CA HIS A 149 -17.68 3.73 9.06
C HIS A 149 -17.49 5.22 9.33
N THR A 150 -17.50 6.05 8.29
CA THR A 150 -17.28 7.49 8.38
C THR A 150 -18.29 8.26 7.54
N LYS A 151 -18.51 9.53 7.88
CA LYS A 151 -19.35 10.47 7.14
C LYS A 151 -18.59 11.77 6.89
N GLU A 152 -19.13 12.58 5.99
CA GLU A 152 -18.60 13.92 5.75
C GLU A 152 -18.52 14.72 7.06
N ASN A 153 -17.44 15.48 7.19
CA ASN A 153 -17.05 16.26 8.36
C ASN A 153 -16.55 15.49 9.59
N ASP A 154 -16.48 14.15 9.56
CA ASP A 154 -15.86 13.40 10.65
C ASP A 154 -14.36 13.69 10.76
N VAL A 155 -13.85 13.71 11.99
CA VAL A 155 -12.41 13.74 12.27
C VAL A 155 -11.96 12.32 12.56
N VAL A 156 -11.01 11.84 11.77
CA VAL A 156 -10.50 10.47 11.85
C VAL A 156 -9.02 10.47 12.26
N LYS A 157 -8.64 9.47 13.03
CA LYS A 157 -7.24 9.26 13.44
C LYS A 157 -6.53 8.39 12.41
N GLU A 158 -5.21 8.43 12.42
CA GLU A 158 -4.39 7.47 11.68
C GLU A 158 -4.87 6.03 11.94
N ASN A 159 -4.85 5.20 10.90
CA ASN A 159 -5.26 3.81 10.89
C ASN A 159 -6.75 3.54 11.21
N SER A 160 -7.59 4.58 11.31
CA SER A 160 -9.05 4.41 11.47
C SER A 160 -9.64 3.76 10.22
N VAL A 161 -10.44 2.70 10.38
CA VAL A 161 -11.16 2.07 9.27
C VAL A 161 -12.28 2.99 8.80
N LEU A 162 -12.28 3.33 7.52
CA LEU A 162 -13.25 4.25 6.91
C LEU A 162 -14.28 3.50 6.07
N VAL A 163 -13.82 2.55 5.25
CA VAL A 163 -14.65 1.80 4.31
C VAL A 163 -14.20 0.35 4.28
N GLU A 164 -15.15 -0.57 4.15
CA GLU A 164 -14.92 -1.99 3.90
C GLU A 164 -15.44 -2.35 2.50
N ILE A 165 -14.63 -3.08 1.75
CA ILE A 165 -14.92 -3.54 0.39
C ILE A 165 -14.93 -5.06 0.42
N LYS A 166 -16.02 -5.65 -0.04
CA LYS A 166 -16.07 -7.07 -0.37
C LYS A 166 -15.46 -7.25 -1.76
N ALA A 167 -14.19 -7.65 -1.82
CA ALA A 167 -13.47 -7.80 -3.08
C ALA A 167 -14.04 -8.96 -3.90
N GLU A 168 -14.31 -8.70 -5.17
CA GLU A 168 -14.63 -9.73 -6.14
C GLU A 168 -13.32 -10.34 -6.67
N SER A 169 -13.33 -11.64 -6.94
CA SER A 169 -12.14 -12.40 -7.34
C SER A 169 -12.25 -12.95 -8.74
#